data_AF-A0A944C809-F1
#
_entry.id   AF-A0A944C809-F1
#
_cell.length_a   1.000
_cell.length_b   1.000
_cell.length_c   1.000
_cell.angle_alpha   90.00
_cell.angle_beta   90.00
_cell.angle_gamma   90.00
#
_symmetry.space_group_name_H-M   'P 1'
#
loop_
_entity.id
_entity.type
_entity.pdbx_description
1 polymer ?
#
loop_
_entity_poly.entity_id
_entity_poly.type
_entity_poly.pdbx_seq_one_letter_code
_entity_poly.pdbx_strand_id
1 'polypeptide(L)'
;MISTGRTDLATEFAAAKSTGISHTCYELYGEKITETVLDDSSAKAVGRRRGRYFTVESNDSPFADGQIHALCAVLRKLLPQGKCLAVGFGNPSIAADSLGWNTARRILATSQYIASADNTEGIGNISVIRTDVSSNSGIDSCFHAEFCAKNINADYIIAIDSLICNEPERLCTTIQLTDAGISPGSAM
;
A
#
# COMPACT_ATOMS: atom_id res chain seq x y z
N MET A 1 -17.64 -25.10 8.46
CA MET A 1 -16.20 -24.84 8.64
C MET A 1 -15.85 -23.68 7.72
N ILE A 2 -15.71 -22.47 8.27
CA ILE A 2 -15.20 -21.34 7.48
C ILE A 2 -13.70 -21.60 7.39
N SER A 3 -13.22 -21.95 6.19
CA SER A 3 -11.79 -21.91 5.89
C SER A 3 -11.31 -20.51 6.22
N THR A 4 -10.53 -20.34 7.29
CA THR A 4 -9.81 -19.09 7.52
C THR A 4 -8.72 -19.02 6.45
N GLY A 5 -9.08 -18.55 5.27
CA GLY A 5 -8.12 -18.24 4.22
C GLY A 5 -7.13 -17.20 4.75
N ARG A 6 -5.90 -17.27 4.23
CA ARG A 6 -4.85 -16.29 4.53
C ARG A 6 -5.27 -14.95 3.92
N THR A 7 -5.46 -13.92 4.74
CA THR A 7 -5.85 -12.57 4.29
C THR A 7 -4.89 -11.52 4.82
N ASP A 8 -4.58 -10.53 3.99
CA ASP A 8 -3.76 -9.37 4.32
C ASP A 8 -4.58 -8.11 4.64
N LEU A 9 -5.91 -8.16 4.57
CA LEU A 9 -6.78 -7.04 4.90
C LEU A 9 -7.00 -6.91 6.41
N ALA A 10 -6.80 -5.71 6.93
CA ALA A 10 -6.94 -5.38 8.34
C ALA A 10 -8.35 -5.57 8.85
N THR A 11 -9.35 -5.25 8.04
CA THR A 11 -10.76 -5.50 8.36
C THR A 11 -11.07 -6.98 8.56
N GLU A 12 -10.34 -7.88 7.91
CA GLU A 12 -10.57 -9.33 8.01
C GLU A 12 -9.75 -9.97 9.13
N PHE A 13 -8.44 -9.67 9.22
CA PHE A 13 -7.60 -10.30 10.26
C PHE A 13 -7.84 -9.73 11.66
N ALA A 14 -8.32 -8.49 11.79
CA ALA A 14 -8.59 -7.87 13.08
C ALA A 14 -9.95 -8.26 13.67
N ALA A 15 -10.93 -8.59 12.81
CA ALA A 15 -12.23 -9.11 13.26
C ALA A 15 -12.09 -10.44 14.04
N ALA A 16 -11.00 -11.17 13.82
CA ALA A 16 -10.77 -12.48 14.43
C ALA A 16 -10.31 -12.44 15.90
N LYS A 17 -9.87 -11.29 16.45
CA LYS A 17 -9.34 -11.18 17.83
C LYS A 17 -9.71 -9.84 18.48
N SER A 18 -10.66 -9.86 19.41
CA SER A 18 -11.40 -8.67 19.89
C SER A 18 -10.74 -7.87 21.01
N THR A 19 -9.57 -8.23 21.53
CA THR A 19 -8.96 -7.51 22.66
C THR A 19 -7.89 -6.53 22.19
N GLY A 20 -8.16 -5.23 22.28
CA GLY A 20 -7.15 -4.16 22.13
C GLY A 20 -7.01 -3.54 20.74
N ILE A 21 -7.85 -3.91 19.76
CA ILE A 21 -7.82 -3.30 18.43
C ILE A 21 -8.83 -2.15 18.37
N SER A 22 -8.37 -0.97 17.94
CA SER A 22 -9.26 0.17 17.69
C SER A 22 -9.72 0.16 16.24
N HIS A 23 -11.03 0.16 16.03
CA HIS A 23 -11.67 0.31 14.73
C HIS A 23 -12.48 1.60 14.69
N THR A 24 -12.23 2.44 13.69
CA THR A 24 -13.03 3.65 13.43
C THR A 24 -13.50 3.60 11.98
N CYS A 25 -14.82 3.61 11.79
CA CYS A 25 -15.44 3.65 10.47
C CYS A 25 -15.99 5.05 10.22
N TYR A 26 -15.69 5.61 9.06
CA TYR A 26 -16.22 6.89 8.61
C TYR A 26 -16.31 6.92 7.08
N GLU A 27 -16.98 7.92 6.53
CA GLU A 27 -17.11 8.10 5.09
C GLU A 27 -16.26 9.28 4.62
N LEU A 28 -15.61 9.14 3.47
CA LEU A 28 -14.99 10.25 2.74
C LEU A 28 -15.41 10.17 1.28
N TYR A 29 -15.99 11.26 0.77
CA TYR A 29 -16.39 11.37 -0.64
C TYR A 29 -17.31 10.23 -1.12
N GLY A 30 -18.22 9.74 -0.27
CA GLY A 30 -19.11 8.62 -0.59
C GLY A 30 -18.51 7.23 -0.36
N GLU A 31 -17.23 7.14 0.02
CA GLU A 31 -16.52 5.88 0.20
C GLU A 31 -16.36 5.53 1.66
N LYS A 32 -16.56 4.25 1.99
CA LYS A 32 -16.40 3.74 3.34
C LYS A 32 -14.91 3.57 3.65
N ILE A 33 -14.48 4.19 4.75
CA ILE A 33 -13.12 4.10 5.27
C ILE A 33 -13.15 3.42 6.63
N THR A 34 -12.39 2.34 6.78
CA THR A 34 -12.16 1.69 8.07
C THR A 34 -10.71 1.89 8.50
N GLU A 35 -10.48 2.70 9.53
CA GLU A 35 -9.20 2.85 10.21
C GLU A 35 -9.08 1.79 11.31
N THR A 36 -8.06 0.95 11.22
CA THR A 36 -7.69 -0.06 12.21
C THR A 36 -6.32 0.30 12.77
N VAL A 37 -6.24 0.49 14.08
CA VAL A 37 -4.97 0.84 14.76
C VAL A 37 -4.53 -0.34 15.60
N LEU A 38 -3.30 -0.80 15.35
CA LEU A 38 -2.63 -1.86 16.09
C LEU A 38 -1.47 -1.28 16.90
N ASP A 39 -1.54 -1.44 18.21
CA ASP A 39 -0.41 -1.29 19.12
C ASP A 39 0.45 -2.57 19.17
N ASP A 40 1.52 -2.58 19.97
CA ASP A 40 2.41 -3.75 20.09
C ASP A 40 1.69 -5.02 20.57
N SER A 41 0.69 -4.86 21.44
CA SER A 41 -0.04 -5.99 22.05
C SER A 41 -0.99 -6.65 21.05
N SER A 42 -1.78 -5.83 20.37
CA SER A 42 -2.76 -6.22 19.36
C SER A 42 -2.06 -6.73 18.09
N ALA A 43 -0.99 -6.07 17.65
CA ALA A 43 -0.14 -6.52 16.54
C ALA A 43 0.39 -7.95 16.77
N LYS A 44 0.94 -8.21 17.97
CA LYS A 44 1.40 -9.56 18.35
C LYS A 44 0.25 -10.56 18.40
N ALA A 45 -0.93 -10.15 18.88
CA ALA A 45 -2.09 -11.02 18.95
C ALA A 45 -2.55 -11.47 17.56
N VAL A 46 -2.59 -10.57 16.57
CA VAL A 46 -3.02 -10.89 15.19
C VAL A 46 -1.89 -11.36 14.26
N GLY A 47 -0.64 -11.36 14.73
CA GLY A 47 0.51 -11.76 13.92
C GLY A 47 0.83 -10.77 12.80
N ARG A 48 0.55 -9.48 13.00
CA ARG A 48 0.83 -8.40 12.05
C ARG A 48 1.74 -7.35 12.69
N ARG A 49 2.17 -6.37 11.91
CA ARG A 49 3.00 -5.26 12.41
C ARG A 49 2.10 -4.24 13.12
N ARG A 50 2.66 -3.48 14.06
CA ARG A 50 1.97 -2.34 14.66
C ARG A 50 1.85 -1.21 13.63
N GLY A 51 0.83 -0.39 13.76
CA GLY A 51 0.62 0.77 12.90
C GLY A 51 -0.86 1.03 12.64
N ARG A 52 -1.10 1.95 11.72
CA ARG A 52 -2.42 2.36 11.25
C ARG A 52 -2.67 1.71 9.90
N TYR A 53 -3.84 1.12 9.76
CA TYR A 53 -4.31 0.48 8.55
C TYR A 53 -5.60 1.15 8.13
N PHE A 54 -5.68 1.61 6.90
CA PHE A 54 -6.88 2.19 6.32
C PHE A 54 -7.36 1.33 5.20
N THR A 55 -8.57 0.80 5.34
CA THR A 55 -9.25 0.07 4.27
C THR A 55 -10.26 1.01 3.61
N VAL A 56 -10.07 1.28 2.32
CA VAL A 56 -10.97 2.07 1.47
C VAL A 56 -11.79 1.09 0.65
N GLU A 57 -13.09 1.03 0.90
CA GLU A 57 -14.03 0.15 0.20
C GLU A 57 -14.88 0.99 -0.76
N SER A 58 -14.81 0.67 -2.06
CA SER A 58 -15.58 1.34 -3.11
C SER A 58 -16.62 0.40 -3.69
N ASN A 59 -17.88 0.82 -3.67
CA ASN A 59 -18.98 0.08 -4.28
C ASN A 59 -19.12 0.38 -5.77
N ASP A 60 -18.58 1.51 -6.23
CA ASP A 60 -18.62 1.92 -7.62
C ASP A 60 -17.33 1.48 -8.34
N SER A 61 -17.50 0.71 -9.41
CA SER A 61 -16.45 0.16 -10.27
C SER A 61 -16.73 0.53 -11.73
N PRO A 62 -15.70 0.89 -12.54
CA PRO A 62 -14.29 0.73 -12.20
C PRO A 62 -13.64 1.93 -11.50
N PHE A 63 -14.15 3.15 -11.58
CA PHE A 63 -13.58 4.31 -10.89
C PHE A 63 -14.62 5.42 -10.74
N ALA A 64 -15.03 5.72 -9.50
CA ALA A 64 -15.73 6.96 -9.19
C ALA A 64 -14.71 8.02 -8.72
N ASP A 65 -14.99 9.30 -9.00
CA ASP A 65 -14.20 10.41 -8.46
C ASP A 65 -14.12 10.36 -6.92
N GLY A 66 -15.13 9.76 -6.27
CA GLY A 66 -15.18 9.49 -4.84
C GLY A 66 -13.97 8.68 -4.35
N GLN A 67 -13.76 7.48 -4.91
CA GLN A 67 -12.63 6.61 -4.59
C GLN A 67 -11.28 7.29 -4.71
N ILE A 68 -11.03 8.05 -5.79
CA ILE A 68 -9.77 8.75 -6.00
C ILE A 68 -9.55 9.81 -4.91
N HIS A 69 -10.57 10.63 -4.63
CA HIS A 69 -10.48 11.67 -3.61
C HIS A 69 -10.34 11.10 -2.20
N ALA A 70 -11.08 10.03 -1.87
CA ALA A 70 -10.98 9.32 -0.61
C ALA A 70 -9.58 8.73 -0.41
N LEU A 71 -9.06 8.04 -1.43
CA LEU A 71 -7.70 7.48 -1.41
C LEU A 71 -6.65 8.58 -1.22
N CYS A 72 -6.76 9.69 -1.95
CA CYS A 72 -5.85 10.83 -1.79
C CYS A 72 -5.92 11.42 -0.38
N ALA A 73 -7.13 11.58 0.18
CA ALA A 73 -7.32 12.11 1.53
C ALA A 73 -6.71 11.19 2.60
N VAL A 74 -6.88 9.88 2.47
CA VAL A 74 -6.28 8.89 3.38
C VAL A 74 -4.77 8.84 3.21
N LEU A 75 -4.25 8.79 1.98
CA LEU A 75 -2.81 8.74 1.70
C LEU A 75 -2.10 9.95 2.32
N ARG A 76 -2.66 11.16 2.21
CA ARG A 76 -2.11 12.37 2.85
C ARG A 76 -1.99 12.28 4.37
N LYS A 77 -2.79 11.44 5.05
CA LYS A 77 -2.66 11.21 6.50
C LYS A 77 -1.40 10.41 6.88
N LEU A 78 -0.82 9.71 5.92
CA LEU A 78 0.32 8.80 6.11
C LEU A 78 1.63 9.35 5.54
N LEU A 79 1.57 10.21 4.53
CA LEU A 79 2.75 10.68 3.82
C LEU A 79 3.60 11.62 4.68
N PRO A 80 4.89 11.32 4.89
CA PRO A 80 5.85 12.30 5.36
C PRO A 80 6.24 13.26 4.23
N GLN A 81 6.97 14.32 4.58
CA GLN A 81 7.55 15.25 3.60
C GLN A 81 8.90 14.73 3.09
N GLY A 82 9.30 15.18 1.90
CA GLY A 82 10.61 14.89 1.32
C GLY A 82 10.56 14.12 -0.01
N LYS A 83 11.72 13.58 -0.39
CA LYS A 83 11.93 12.77 -1.58
C LYS A 83 11.37 11.35 -1.39
N CYS A 84 10.43 11.00 -2.25
CA CYS A 84 9.80 9.70 -2.29
C CYS A 84 10.53 8.75 -3.26
N LEU A 85 10.71 7.50 -2.84
CA LEU A 85 10.86 6.38 -3.76
C LEU A 85 9.55 5.59 -3.82
N ALA A 86 8.84 5.65 -4.95
CA ALA A 86 7.71 4.76 -5.20
C ALA A 86 8.23 3.43 -5.77
N VAL A 87 7.80 2.32 -5.17
CA VAL A 87 8.22 0.96 -5.52
C VAL A 87 7.01 0.12 -5.83
N GLY A 88 6.91 -0.36 -7.06
CA GLY A 88 5.93 -1.38 -7.45
C GLY A 88 6.53 -2.77 -7.31
N PHE A 89 5.99 -3.56 -6.39
CA PHE A 89 6.30 -4.97 -6.21
C PHE A 89 5.41 -5.88 -7.07
N GLY A 90 5.80 -7.16 -7.13
CA GLY A 90 5.04 -8.23 -7.78
C GLY A 90 5.58 -8.68 -9.13
N ASN A 91 5.03 -9.77 -9.64
CA ASN A 91 5.42 -10.40 -10.89
C ASN A 91 4.55 -9.89 -12.06
N PRO A 92 5.11 -9.15 -13.04
CA PRO A 92 4.33 -8.66 -14.19
C PRO A 92 3.78 -9.78 -15.09
N SER A 93 4.28 -11.02 -14.95
CA SER A 93 3.80 -12.19 -15.71
C SER A 93 2.60 -12.90 -15.07
N ILE A 94 2.25 -12.57 -13.82
CA ILE A 94 1.10 -13.15 -13.10
C ILE A 94 0.07 -12.04 -12.89
N ALA A 95 -1.10 -12.15 -13.54
CA ALA A 95 -2.11 -11.09 -13.53
C ALA A 95 -2.49 -10.62 -12.11
N ALA A 96 -2.75 -11.55 -11.20
CA ALA A 96 -3.11 -11.27 -9.81
C ALA A 96 -1.98 -10.58 -9.00
N ASP A 97 -0.72 -10.77 -9.40
CA ASP A 97 0.47 -10.23 -8.71
C ASP A 97 1.07 -9.02 -9.46
N SER A 98 0.46 -8.61 -10.58
CA SER A 98 1.01 -7.54 -11.43
C SER A 98 0.58 -6.13 -11.01
N LEU A 99 -0.25 -5.99 -9.97
CA LEU A 99 -0.87 -4.71 -9.59
C LEU A 99 0.18 -3.67 -9.20
N GLY A 100 1.12 -4.01 -8.31
CA GLY A 100 2.16 -3.09 -7.85
C GLY A 100 3.02 -2.60 -9.00
N TRP A 101 3.50 -3.51 -9.84
CA TRP A 101 4.27 -3.21 -11.05
C TRP A 101 3.51 -2.28 -12.01
N ASN A 102 2.24 -2.57 -12.30
CA ASN A 102 1.40 -1.79 -13.20
C ASN A 102 0.98 -0.43 -12.63
N THR A 103 0.87 -0.32 -11.31
CA THR A 103 0.57 0.95 -10.61
C THR A 103 1.79 1.85 -10.66
N ALA A 104 2.96 1.36 -10.28
CA ALA A 104 4.21 2.13 -10.33
C ALA A 104 4.54 2.61 -11.75
N ARG A 105 4.24 1.81 -12.79
CA ARG A 105 4.39 2.22 -14.20
C ARG A 105 3.60 3.48 -14.56
N ARG A 106 2.53 3.80 -13.84
CA ARG A 106 1.66 4.98 -14.09
C ARG A 106 2.00 6.18 -13.21
N ILE A 107 2.96 6.04 -12.29
CA ILE A 107 3.42 7.16 -11.45
C ILE A 107 4.36 8.04 -12.27
N LEU A 108 4.13 9.35 -12.24
CA LEU A 108 5.01 10.33 -12.88
C LEU A 108 6.30 10.47 -12.06
N ALA A 109 7.43 10.06 -12.61
CA ALA A 109 8.74 10.29 -12.02
C ALA A 109 9.17 11.74 -12.25
N THR A 110 9.44 12.46 -11.17
CA THR A 110 9.68 13.91 -11.16
C THR A 110 11.07 14.30 -10.64
N SER A 111 11.76 13.38 -9.94
CA SER A 111 13.04 13.69 -9.28
C SER A 111 14.10 14.27 -10.24
N GLN A 112 14.21 13.77 -11.48
CA GLN A 112 15.18 14.32 -12.44
C GLN A 112 14.86 15.75 -12.88
N TYR A 113 13.59 16.16 -12.87
CA TYR A 113 13.18 17.51 -13.27
C TYR A 113 13.32 18.50 -12.12
N ILE A 114 12.95 18.09 -10.91
CA ILE A 114 13.01 18.93 -9.71
C ILE A 114 14.44 19.33 -9.36
N ALA A 115 15.43 18.47 -9.63
CA ALA A 115 16.83 18.79 -9.40
C ALA A 115 17.34 19.98 -10.24
N SER A 116 16.64 20.35 -11.31
CA SER A 116 17.05 21.35 -12.29
C SER A 116 16.02 22.47 -12.53
N ALA A 117 14.90 22.48 -11.80
CA ALA A 117 13.79 23.39 -12.04
C ALA A 117 13.73 24.52 -11.00
N ASP A 118 13.41 25.74 -11.45
CA ASP A 118 13.36 26.94 -10.59
C ASP A 118 12.04 27.04 -9.79
N ASN A 119 10.96 26.39 -10.24
CA ASN A 119 9.68 26.33 -9.52
C ASN A 119 9.07 24.93 -9.60
N THR A 120 8.91 24.30 -8.45
CA THR A 120 8.38 22.93 -8.30
C THR A 120 7.20 22.89 -7.32
N GLU A 121 6.57 24.04 -7.06
CA GLU A 121 5.44 24.14 -6.13
C GLU A 121 4.29 23.23 -6.58
N GLY A 122 3.76 22.43 -5.65
CA GLY A 122 2.71 21.45 -5.92
C GLY A 122 3.20 20.15 -6.60
N ILE A 123 4.48 20.02 -6.93
CA ILE A 123 5.06 18.82 -7.54
C ILE A 123 5.88 18.06 -6.49
N GLY A 124 5.45 16.84 -6.15
CA GLY A 124 6.21 15.97 -5.26
C GLY A 124 7.54 15.52 -5.89
N ASN A 125 8.60 15.37 -5.09
CA ASN A 125 9.89 14.82 -5.53
C ASN A 125 9.87 13.29 -5.50
N ILE A 126 9.60 12.67 -6.65
CA ILE A 126 9.29 11.24 -6.76
C ILE A 126 10.24 10.57 -7.73
N SER A 127 10.97 9.57 -7.23
CA SER A 127 11.65 8.55 -8.02
C SER A 127 10.80 7.28 -8.04
N VAL A 128 10.86 6.51 -9.12
CA VAL A 128 10.02 5.32 -9.28
C VAL A 128 10.87 4.14 -9.73
N ILE A 129 10.70 3.00 -9.08
CA ILE A 129 11.22 1.71 -9.56
C ILE A 129 10.11 0.66 -9.60
N ARG A 130 10.34 -0.37 -10.40
CA ARG A 130 9.49 -1.57 -10.47
C ARG A 130 10.41 -2.76 -10.25
N THR A 131 10.09 -3.57 -9.26
CA THR A 131 10.86 -4.79 -8.98
C THR A 131 10.24 -5.98 -9.68
N ASP A 132 11.02 -7.04 -9.84
CA ASP A 132 10.52 -8.36 -10.19
C ASP A 132 10.58 -9.27 -8.95
N VAL A 133 10.11 -10.51 -9.06
CA VAL A 133 10.23 -11.52 -8.01
C VAL A 133 11.66 -12.03 -7.86
N SER A 134 12.02 -12.40 -6.63
CA SER A 134 13.36 -12.89 -6.29
C SER A 134 13.78 -14.13 -7.08
N SER A 135 12.85 -14.96 -7.54
CA SER A 135 13.14 -16.12 -8.38
C SER A 135 13.70 -15.74 -9.76
N ASN A 136 13.38 -14.55 -10.27
CA ASN A 136 13.83 -14.10 -11.59
C ASN A 136 15.19 -13.38 -11.49
N SER A 137 15.42 -12.62 -10.41
CA SER A 137 16.63 -11.81 -10.25
C SER A 137 17.72 -12.49 -9.39
N GLY A 138 17.36 -13.47 -8.57
CA GLY A 138 18.23 -14.03 -7.53
C GLY A 138 18.48 -13.09 -6.35
N ILE A 139 17.78 -11.95 -6.30
CA ILE A 139 17.92 -10.91 -5.28
C ILE A 139 16.54 -10.66 -4.66
N ASP A 140 16.47 -10.56 -3.34
CA ASP A 140 15.22 -10.19 -2.67
C ASP A 140 14.69 -8.85 -3.20
N SER A 141 13.43 -8.81 -3.61
CA SER A 141 12.78 -7.62 -4.15
C SER A 141 12.88 -6.42 -3.19
N CYS A 142 12.89 -6.66 -1.87
CA CYS A 142 13.08 -5.61 -0.86
C CYS A 142 14.47 -4.98 -0.95
N PHE A 143 15.51 -5.75 -1.26
CA PHE A 143 16.86 -5.19 -1.39
C PHE A 143 16.99 -4.24 -2.58
N HIS A 144 16.23 -4.45 -3.66
CA HIS A 144 16.16 -3.46 -4.74
C HIS A 144 15.63 -2.11 -4.21
N ALA A 145 14.56 -2.14 -3.42
CA ALA A 145 13.98 -0.94 -2.82
C ALA A 145 14.95 -0.25 -1.85
N GLU A 146 15.53 -1.02 -0.91
CA GLU A 146 16.46 -0.50 0.09
C GLU A 146 17.72 0.11 -0.53
N PHE A 147 18.34 -0.60 -1.49
CA PHE A 147 19.53 -0.13 -2.18
C PHE A 147 19.25 1.15 -2.97
N CYS A 148 18.14 1.20 -3.71
CA CYS A 148 17.75 2.40 -4.44
C CYS A 148 17.47 3.56 -3.50
N ALA A 149 16.66 3.36 -2.46
CA ALA A 149 16.30 4.40 -1.49
C ALA A 149 17.54 5.01 -0.84
N LYS A 150 18.49 4.17 -0.42
CA LYS A 150 19.74 4.61 0.17
C LYS A 150 20.59 5.42 -0.81
N ASN A 151 20.78 4.95 -2.05
CA ASN A 151 21.64 5.64 -3.01
C ASN A 151 21.07 6.97 -3.50
N ILE A 152 19.75 7.07 -3.62
CA ILE A 152 19.11 8.31 -4.06
C ILE A 152 18.80 9.26 -2.90
N ASN A 153 19.13 8.88 -1.66
CA ASN A 153 18.76 9.59 -0.43
C ASN A 153 17.25 9.89 -0.39
N ALA A 154 16.42 8.85 -0.55
CA ALA A 154 14.98 8.97 -0.37
C ALA A 154 14.66 9.15 1.12
N ASP A 155 13.74 10.08 1.43
CA ASP A 155 13.25 10.32 2.79
C ASP A 155 12.22 9.27 3.21
N TYR A 156 11.47 8.72 2.24
CA TYR A 156 10.49 7.66 2.48
C TYR A 156 10.23 6.82 1.22
N ILE A 157 9.64 5.65 1.44
CA ILE A 157 9.24 4.70 0.40
C ILE A 157 7.71 4.58 0.39
N ILE A 158 7.11 4.68 -0.80
CA ILE A 158 5.74 4.21 -1.03
C ILE A 158 5.84 2.85 -1.71
N ALA A 159 5.53 1.80 -0.97
CA ALA A 159 5.55 0.43 -1.47
C ALA A 159 4.14 0.00 -1.90
N ILE A 160 4.02 -0.54 -3.11
CA ILE A 160 2.74 -0.92 -3.71
C ILE A 160 2.80 -2.39 -4.09
N ASP A 161 1.88 -3.18 -3.57
CA ASP A 161 1.82 -4.63 -3.76
C ASP A 161 0.37 -5.12 -3.87
N SER A 162 0.17 -6.30 -4.44
CA SER A 162 -1.10 -7.02 -4.42
C SER A 162 -1.35 -7.62 -3.03
N LEU A 163 -2.60 -7.65 -2.57
CA LEU A 163 -3.00 -8.25 -1.29
C LEU A 163 -3.93 -9.44 -1.53
N ILE A 164 -3.94 -10.40 -0.59
CA ILE A 164 -4.98 -11.44 -0.53
C ILE A 164 -6.15 -10.96 0.34
N CYS A 165 -7.37 -11.15 -0.14
CA CYS A 165 -8.61 -11.02 0.64
C CYS A 165 -9.36 -12.36 0.68
N ASN A 166 -10.16 -12.58 1.72
CA ASN A 166 -11.00 -13.77 1.84
C ASN A 166 -12.38 -13.58 1.21
N GLU A 167 -12.90 -12.34 1.20
CA GLU A 167 -14.21 -12.01 0.62
C GLU A 167 -14.05 -11.67 -0.88
N PRO A 168 -14.64 -12.46 -1.81
CA PRO A 168 -14.55 -12.18 -3.25
C PRO A 168 -15.09 -10.81 -3.65
N GLU A 169 -16.05 -10.28 -2.91
CA GLU A 169 -16.67 -8.97 -3.11
C GLU A 169 -15.66 -7.81 -2.94
N ARG A 170 -14.54 -8.06 -2.24
CA ARG A 170 -13.45 -7.10 -2.02
C ARG A 170 -12.44 -7.05 -3.16
N LEU A 171 -12.49 -8.03 -4.06
CA LEU A 171 -11.58 -8.10 -5.18
C LEU A 171 -11.79 -6.89 -6.11
N CYS A 172 -10.72 -6.15 -6.37
CA CYS A 172 -10.72 -4.94 -7.22
C CYS A 172 -11.61 -3.79 -6.73
N THR A 173 -12.19 -3.87 -5.53
CA THR A 173 -13.05 -2.82 -4.94
C THR A 173 -12.45 -2.23 -3.66
N THR A 174 -11.44 -2.90 -3.09
CA THR A 174 -10.83 -2.53 -1.81
C THR A 174 -9.35 -2.17 -1.99
N ILE A 175 -8.95 -1.02 -1.42
CA ILE A 175 -7.54 -0.60 -1.32
C ILE A 175 -7.18 -0.46 0.15
N GLN A 176 -6.02 -1.00 0.55
CA GLN A 176 -5.49 -0.81 1.90
C GLN A 176 -4.22 0.06 1.89
N LEU A 177 -4.18 1.04 2.78
CA LEU A 177 -3.01 1.89 3.04
C LEU A 177 -2.51 1.67 4.47
N THR A 178 -1.21 1.67 4.70
CA THR A 178 -0.63 1.51 6.05
C THR A 178 0.74 2.15 6.21
N ASP A 179 1.06 2.61 7.42
CA ASP A 179 2.40 3.03 7.84
C ASP A 179 3.21 1.89 8.51
N ALA A 180 2.62 0.70 8.66
CA ALA A 180 3.29 -0.47 9.23
C ALA A 180 4.33 -1.10 8.28
N GLY A 181 4.39 -0.59 7.04
CA GLY A 181 5.14 -1.18 5.93
C GLY A 181 4.49 -2.44 5.37
N ILE A 182 5.13 -3.02 4.37
CA ILE A 182 4.68 -4.27 3.73
C ILE A 182 5.68 -5.40 3.92
N SER A 183 5.25 -6.61 3.61
CA SER A 183 6.08 -7.81 3.45
C SER A 183 5.80 -8.36 2.05
N PRO A 184 6.56 -7.93 1.02
CA PRO A 184 6.28 -8.29 -0.36
C PRO A 184 6.23 -9.80 -0.58
N GLY A 185 5.32 -10.26 -1.44
CA GLY A 185 5.19 -11.69 -1.73
C GLY A 185 4.51 -12.49 -0.62
N SER A 186 3.83 -11.83 0.34
CA SER A 186 2.94 -12.51 1.30
C SER A 186 1.74 -13.20 0.63
N ALA A 187 1.54 -12.96 -0.67
CA ALA A 187 0.48 -13.55 -1.48
C ALA A 187 0.75 -14.99 -1.97
N MET A 188 1.93 -15.56 -1.69
CA MET A 188 2.26 -16.97 -1.94
C MET A 188 2.33 -17.79 -0.65
#